data_AF-A0A8G2FBK8-F1
#
_entry.id   AF-A0A8G2FBK8-F1
#
_cell.length_a   1.000
_cell.length_b   1.000
_cell.length_c   1.000
_cell.angle_alpha   90.00
_cell.angle_beta   90.00
_cell.angle_gamma   90.00
#
_symmetry.space_group_name_H-M   'P 1'
#
loop_
_entity.id
_entity.type
_entity.pdbx_description
1 polymer ?
#
loop_
_entity_poly.entity_id
_entity_poly.type
_entity_poly.pdbx_seq_one_letter_code
_entity_poly.pdbx_strand_id
1 'polypeptide(L)'
;MVSSKNIQTVVHTGVSSLNFGEQFAGAQKRILLHAAIYNRFAENTAVSSALEFALAHHNIVLQAILLPVWRDIVWMDAACKLVRPESSRAEMLEKAEVSLKFFLRLAAQYPQQVVIYEGQTVPACPLVIVDDSLFCGHYVHSQVLAPEGVWMEMTAPVESLLSLAESIAQRELAEAGEEHLLIEQRKELISAMPPQERAMFRYLQEWNAAKGPVIRP
;
A
#
# COMPACT_ATOMS: atom_id res chain seq x y z
N MET A 1 4.66 24.02 12.10
CA MET A 1 4.09 22.88 12.85
C MET A 1 2.70 22.63 12.32
N VAL A 2 2.52 21.53 11.58
CA VAL A 2 1.18 21.08 11.20
C VAL A 2 0.48 20.72 12.50
N SER A 3 -0.64 21.38 12.79
CA SER A 3 -1.48 21.07 13.94
C SER A 3 -1.72 19.57 13.96
N SER A 4 -1.34 18.91 15.06
CA SER A 4 -1.68 17.52 15.35
C SER A 4 -3.19 17.43 15.47
N LYS A 5 -3.90 17.45 14.34
CA LYS A 5 -5.29 17.01 14.28
C LYS A 5 -5.29 15.64 14.92
N ASN A 6 -6.19 15.41 15.88
CA ASN A 6 -6.36 14.13 16.55
C ASN A 6 -6.40 13.03 15.47
N ILE A 7 -5.32 12.25 15.36
CA ILE A 7 -5.32 11.05 14.52
C ILE A 7 -6.36 10.14 15.17
N GLN A 8 -7.51 10.02 14.52
CA GLN A 8 -8.55 9.11 14.94
C GLN A 8 -8.19 7.73 14.43
N THR A 9 -8.34 6.73 15.29
CA THR A 9 -8.14 5.33 14.94
C THR A 9 -9.45 4.59 15.14
N VAL A 10 -9.92 3.94 14.10
CA VAL A 10 -11.08 3.04 14.14
C VAL A 10 -10.59 1.62 13.91
N VAL A 11 -11.08 0.69 14.72
CA VAL A 11 -10.74 -0.72 14.62
C VAL A 11 -11.90 -1.46 13.97
N HIS A 12 -11.57 -2.26 12.97
CA HIS A 12 -12.49 -2.97 12.10
C HIS A 12 -12.23 -4.48 12.18
N THR A 13 -13.28 -5.29 12.05
CA THR A 13 -13.20 -6.75 12.01
C THR A 13 -13.44 -7.25 10.60
N GLY A 14 -12.39 -7.79 9.98
CA GLY A 14 -12.39 -8.25 8.60
C GLY A 14 -12.42 -7.12 7.58
N VAL A 15 -11.86 -7.40 6.40
CA VAL A 15 -11.74 -6.44 5.29
C VAL A 15 -13.10 -5.98 4.75
N SER A 16 -14.15 -6.79 4.94
CA SER A 16 -15.51 -6.47 4.50
C SER A 16 -16.11 -5.26 5.22
N SER A 17 -15.69 -4.98 6.46
CA SER A 17 -16.19 -3.83 7.23
C SER A 17 -15.58 -2.49 6.79
N LEU A 18 -14.48 -2.51 6.04
CA LEU A 18 -13.81 -1.32 5.52
C LEU A 18 -14.54 -0.67 4.34
N ASN A 19 -15.47 -1.39 3.72
CA ASN A 19 -16.26 -0.95 2.57
C ASN A 19 -15.44 -0.28 1.45
N PHE A 20 -14.40 -0.99 0.96
CA PHE A 20 -13.50 -0.44 -0.05
C PHE A 20 -14.17 0.04 -1.34
N GLY A 21 -15.36 -0.47 -1.67
CA GLY A 21 -16.15 0.07 -2.78
C GLY A 21 -16.51 1.55 -2.58
N GLU A 22 -17.05 1.90 -1.41
CA GLU A 22 -17.36 3.29 -1.08
C GLU A 22 -16.10 4.14 -0.93
N GLN A 23 -15.06 3.60 -0.27
CA GLN A 23 -13.80 4.32 -0.08
C GLN A 23 -13.15 4.68 -1.42
N PHE A 24 -13.06 3.72 -2.36
CA PHE A 24 -12.46 3.98 -3.66
C PHE A 24 -13.31 4.91 -4.51
N ALA A 25 -14.62 4.75 -4.54
CA ALA A 25 -15.51 5.63 -5.30
C ALA A 25 -15.46 7.08 -4.78
N GLY A 26 -15.23 7.27 -3.48
CA GLY A 26 -15.10 8.57 -2.85
C GLY A 26 -13.72 9.23 -2.98
N ALA A 27 -12.71 8.53 -3.49
CA ALA A 27 -11.34 9.05 -3.58
C ALA A 27 -11.26 10.30 -4.47
N GLN A 28 -10.57 11.33 -3.98
CA GLN A 28 -10.44 12.64 -4.65
C GLN A 28 -9.02 12.99 -5.10
N LYS A 29 -8.00 12.31 -4.57
CA LYS A 29 -6.59 12.59 -4.88
C LYS A 29 -5.82 11.34 -5.26
N ARG A 30 -5.90 10.29 -4.43
CA ARG A 30 -5.07 9.10 -4.60
C ARG A 30 -5.66 7.84 -4.03
N ILE A 31 -5.24 6.73 -4.63
CA ILE A 31 -5.38 5.38 -4.07
C ILE A 31 -4.01 4.72 -4.15
N LEU A 32 -3.45 4.30 -3.01
CA LEU A 32 -2.19 3.57 -2.93
C LEU A 32 -2.44 2.18 -2.35
N LEU A 33 -2.01 1.15 -3.06
CA LEU A 33 -2.21 -0.25 -2.70
C LEU A 33 -0.86 -0.93 -2.46
N HIS A 34 -0.71 -1.59 -1.32
CA HIS A 34 0.54 -2.22 -0.90
C HIS A 34 0.58 -3.74 -1.07
N ALA A 35 1.52 -4.18 -1.91
CA ALA A 35 2.19 -5.48 -1.96
C ALA A 35 1.28 -6.69 -1.67
N ALA A 36 0.19 -6.82 -2.44
CA ALA A 36 -0.73 -7.93 -2.35
C ALA A 36 -1.00 -8.59 -3.71
N ILE A 37 -1.76 -9.69 -3.66
CA ILE A 37 -2.40 -10.31 -4.84
C ILE A 37 -3.86 -9.86 -4.86
N TYR A 38 -4.20 -8.95 -5.79
CA TYR A 38 -5.50 -8.27 -5.84
C TYR A 38 -6.52 -8.98 -6.74
N ASN A 39 -6.42 -10.30 -6.92
CA ASN A 39 -7.43 -11.04 -7.70
C ASN A 39 -8.85 -10.80 -7.15
N ARG A 40 -8.99 -10.68 -5.82
CA ARG A 40 -10.28 -10.36 -5.18
C ARG A 40 -10.83 -8.98 -5.55
N PHE A 41 -9.99 -8.01 -5.91
CA PHE A 41 -10.45 -6.69 -6.38
C PHE A 41 -10.95 -6.79 -7.82
N ALA A 42 -10.25 -7.59 -8.65
CA ALA A 42 -10.66 -7.86 -10.03
C ALA A 42 -11.99 -8.64 -10.10
N GLU A 43 -12.19 -9.59 -9.17
CA GLU A 43 -13.38 -10.46 -9.10
C GLU A 43 -14.58 -9.78 -8.42
N ASN A 44 -14.34 -8.73 -7.64
CA ASN A 44 -15.40 -7.99 -6.95
C ASN A 44 -15.86 -6.80 -7.80
N THR A 45 -17.05 -6.91 -8.39
CA THR A 45 -17.63 -5.87 -9.26
C THR A 45 -17.77 -4.51 -8.55
N ALA A 46 -18.11 -4.49 -7.26
CA ALA A 46 -18.27 -3.22 -6.53
C ALA A 46 -16.92 -2.50 -6.38
N VAL A 47 -15.86 -3.24 -6.05
CA VAL A 47 -14.51 -2.70 -5.89
C VAL A 47 -13.91 -2.26 -7.23
N SER A 48 -13.99 -3.12 -8.25
CA SER A 48 -13.47 -2.82 -9.58
C SER A 48 -14.18 -1.63 -10.22
N SER A 49 -15.51 -1.56 -10.15
CA SER A 49 -16.28 -0.43 -10.66
C SER A 49 -15.99 0.87 -9.91
N ALA A 50 -15.76 0.79 -8.60
CA ALA A 50 -15.39 1.96 -7.80
C ALA A 50 -14.02 2.54 -8.18
N LEU A 51 -13.03 1.68 -8.43
CA LEU A 51 -11.72 2.12 -8.94
C LEU A 51 -11.85 2.78 -10.31
N GLU A 52 -12.60 2.17 -11.23
CA GLU A 52 -12.84 2.74 -12.56
C GLU A 52 -13.61 4.06 -12.48
N PHE A 53 -14.60 4.17 -11.60
CA PHE A 53 -15.34 5.41 -11.35
C PHE A 53 -14.41 6.53 -10.88
N ALA A 54 -13.56 6.26 -9.89
CA ALA A 54 -12.64 7.24 -9.33
C ALA A 54 -11.62 7.74 -10.38
N LEU A 55 -11.07 6.83 -11.18
CA LEU A 55 -10.16 7.15 -12.28
C LEU A 55 -10.84 7.95 -13.39
N ALA A 56 -12.12 7.70 -13.68
CA ALA A 56 -12.86 8.40 -14.72
C ALA A 56 -13.32 9.81 -14.31
N HIS A 57 -13.65 10.04 -13.03
CA HIS A 57 -14.35 11.26 -12.60
C HIS A 57 -13.50 12.21 -11.76
N HIS A 58 -12.54 11.70 -10.99
CA HIS A 58 -11.83 12.50 -9.98
C HIS A 58 -10.38 12.81 -10.33
N ASN A 59 -9.91 12.37 -11.51
CA ASN A 59 -8.53 12.52 -11.98
C ASN A 59 -7.49 12.10 -10.93
N ILE A 60 -7.77 11.01 -10.20
CA ILE A 60 -6.94 10.52 -9.09
C ILE A 60 -5.73 9.74 -9.59
N VAL A 61 -4.69 9.68 -8.77
CA VAL A 61 -3.54 8.80 -9.01
C VAL A 61 -3.73 7.47 -8.29
N LEU A 62 -3.72 6.36 -9.04
CA LEU A 62 -3.72 5.01 -8.51
C LEU A 62 -2.32 4.40 -8.62
N GLN A 63 -1.75 3.99 -7.50
CA GLN A 63 -0.48 3.27 -7.48
C GLN A 63 -0.65 1.93 -6.79
N ALA A 64 -0.28 0.84 -7.47
CA ALA A 64 -0.37 -0.51 -6.94
C ALA A 64 0.99 -1.18 -6.93
N ILE A 65 1.36 -1.76 -5.79
CA ILE A 65 2.55 -2.61 -5.66
C ILE A 65 2.08 -4.06 -5.70
N LEU A 66 2.49 -4.81 -6.73
CA LEU A 66 2.10 -6.20 -6.92
C LEU A 66 3.18 -7.14 -6.39
N LEU A 67 2.77 -8.20 -5.72
CA LEU A 67 3.69 -9.27 -5.34
C LEU A 67 4.25 -9.97 -6.59
N PRO A 68 5.58 -10.06 -6.76
CA PRO A 68 6.20 -10.69 -7.93
C PRO A 68 6.20 -12.21 -7.86
N VAL A 69 5.02 -12.83 -7.75
CA VAL A 69 4.86 -14.29 -7.59
C VAL A 69 5.51 -15.08 -8.75
N TRP A 70 5.64 -14.44 -9.92
CA TRP A 70 6.32 -14.98 -11.11
C TRP A 70 7.84 -15.06 -11.00
N ARG A 71 8.45 -14.39 -10.03
CA ARG A 71 9.91 -14.45 -9.80
C ARG A 71 10.25 -15.59 -8.86
N ASP A 72 11.46 -16.11 -9.02
CA ASP A 72 12.05 -17.03 -8.05
C ASP A 72 12.88 -16.23 -7.04
N ILE A 73 12.22 -15.72 -6.00
CA ILE A 73 12.83 -14.92 -4.94
C ILE A 73 12.73 -15.70 -3.63
N VAL A 74 13.82 -15.73 -2.85
CA VAL A 74 13.97 -16.52 -1.62
C VAL A 74 12.79 -16.37 -0.65
N TRP A 75 12.26 -15.16 -0.51
CA TRP A 75 11.18 -14.87 0.43
C TRP A 75 9.77 -15.08 -0.15
N MET A 76 9.63 -15.31 -1.46
CA MET A 76 8.33 -15.34 -2.13
C MET A 76 7.44 -16.48 -1.62
N ASP A 77 8.00 -17.68 -1.47
CA ASP A 77 7.24 -18.82 -0.96
C ASP A 77 6.75 -18.58 0.48
N ALA A 78 7.55 -17.89 1.31
CA ALA A 78 7.17 -17.51 2.66
C ALA A 78 6.04 -16.47 2.65
N ALA A 79 6.13 -15.44 1.79
CA ALA A 79 5.07 -14.45 1.63
C ALA A 79 3.77 -15.09 1.12
N CYS A 80 3.84 -16.00 0.15
CA CYS A 80 2.67 -16.70 -0.35
C CYS A 80 1.98 -17.53 0.75
N LYS A 81 2.75 -18.29 1.53
CA LYS A 81 2.24 -19.07 2.66
C LYS A 81 1.63 -18.19 3.76
N LEU A 82 2.19 -17.01 3.99
CA LEU A 82 1.67 -16.05 4.96
C LEU A 82 0.30 -15.50 4.54
N VAL A 83 0.14 -15.17 3.26
CA VAL A 83 -1.11 -14.56 2.75
C VAL A 83 -2.17 -15.62 2.47
N ARG A 84 -1.78 -16.80 1.98
CA ARG A 84 -2.68 -17.91 1.61
C ARG A 84 -2.04 -19.26 1.96
N PRO A 85 -2.07 -19.69 3.22
CA PRO A 85 -1.39 -20.91 3.66
C PRO A 85 -1.87 -22.17 2.95
N GLU A 86 -3.13 -22.18 2.52
CA GLU A 86 -3.77 -23.32 1.86
C GLU A 86 -3.57 -23.34 0.33
N SER A 87 -2.98 -22.29 -0.27
CA SER A 87 -2.85 -22.21 -1.73
C SER A 87 -1.53 -22.80 -2.23
N SER A 88 -1.60 -23.54 -3.34
CA SER A 88 -0.39 -24.01 -4.04
C SER A 88 0.30 -22.85 -4.77
N ARG A 89 1.60 -23.00 -5.11
CA ARG A 89 2.33 -21.99 -5.90
C ARG A 89 1.67 -21.75 -7.27
N ALA A 90 1.13 -22.79 -7.90
CA ALA A 90 0.40 -22.68 -9.17
C ALA A 90 -0.87 -21.81 -9.02
N GLU A 91 -1.68 -22.06 -7.99
CA GLU A 91 -2.87 -21.24 -7.71
C GLU A 91 -2.51 -19.79 -7.39
N MET A 92 -1.38 -19.56 -6.71
CA MET A 92 -0.90 -18.21 -6.41
C MET A 92 -0.45 -17.48 -7.67
N LEU A 93 0.19 -18.18 -8.61
CA LEU A 93 0.54 -17.63 -9.93
C LEU A 93 -0.71 -17.25 -10.73
N GLU A 94 -1.72 -18.11 -10.78
CA GLU A 94 -2.99 -17.81 -11.46
C GLU A 94 -3.67 -16.56 -10.86
N LYS A 95 -3.75 -16.48 -9.53
CA LYS A 95 -4.30 -15.30 -8.84
C LYS A 95 -3.46 -14.03 -9.09
N ALA A 96 -2.13 -14.16 -9.11
CA ALA A 96 -1.24 -13.05 -9.44
C ALA A 96 -1.44 -12.58 -10.89
N GLU A 97 -1.66 -13.51 -11.82
CA GLU A 97 -1.95 -13.19 -13.22
C GLU A 97 -3.28 -12.44 -13.37
N VAL A 98 -4.33 -12.84 -12.65
CA VAL A 98 -5.61 -12.11 -12.60
C VAL A 98 -5.40 -10.69 -12.08
N SER A 99 -4.65 -10.54 -10.98
CA SER A 99 -4.30 -9.23 -10.41
C SER A 99 -3.54 -8.36 -11.40
N LEU A 100 -2.53 -8.93 -12.06
CA LEU A 100 -1.70 -8.22 -13.03
C LEU A 100 -2.52 -7.76 -14.24
N LYS A 101 -3.30 -8.66 -14.86
CA LYS A 101 -4.16 -8.33 -16.01
C LYS A 101 -5.16 -7.22 -15.67
N PHE A 102 -5.73 -7.25 -14.47
CA PHE A 102 -6.65 -6.22 -14.01
C PHE A 102 -6.00 -4.83 -13.98
N PHE A 103 -4.83 -4.69 -13.34
CA PHE A 103 -4.16 -3.40 -13.29
C PHE A 103 -3.55 -2.98 -14.63
N LEU A 104 -3.05 -3.91 -15.44
CA LEU A 104 -2.57 -3.57 -16.79
C LEU A 104 -3.70 -3.02 -17.67
N ARG A 105 -4.92 -3.57 -17.54
CA ARG A 105 -6.11 -3.00 -18.21
C ARG A 105 -6.39 -1.58 -17.75
N LEU A 106 -6.38 -1.33 -16.43
CA LEU A 106 -6.57 0.02 -15.89
C LEU A 106 -5.48 0.98 -16.36
N ALA A 107 -4.22 0.54 -16.40
CA ALA A 107 -3.10 1.35 -16.88
C ALA A 107 -3.16 1.63 -18.39
N ALA A 108 -3.64 0.68 -19.20
CA ALA A 108 -3.87 0.92 -20.62
C ALA A 108 -4.98 1.97 -20.85
N GLN A 109 -6.04 1.95 -20.03
CA GLN A 109 -7.16 2.89 -20.12
C GLN A 109 -6.82 4.28 -19.53
N TYR A 110 -5.98 4.32 -18.48
CA TYR A 110 -5.65 5.51 -17.71
C TYR A 110 -4.12 5.68 -17.53
N PRO A 111 -3.35 5.82 -18.63
CA PRO A 111 -1.88 5.68 -18.62
C PRO A 111 -1.12 6.74 -17.81
N GLN A 112 -1.73 7.89 -17.54
CA GLN A 112 -1.13 8.95 -16.72
C GLN A 112 -1.53 8.87 -15.24
N GLN A 113 -2.51 8.02 -14.91
CA GLN A 113 -3.11 7.96 -13.57
C GLN A 113 -2.71 6.68 -12.82
N VAL A 114 -2.46 5.60 -13.56
CA VAL A 114 -2.22 4.27 -12.97
C VAL A 114 -0.76 3.90 -13.14
N VAL A 115 -0.07 3.67 -12.01
CA VAL A 115 1.31 3.18 -11.98
C VAL A 115 1.35 1.86 -11.21
N ILE A 116 2.00 0.86 -11.80
CA ILE A 116 2.12 -0.47 -11.23
C ILE A 116 3.58 -0.72 -10.93
N TYR A 117 3.89 -1.09 -9.70
CA TYR A 117 5.24 -1.46 -9.28
C TYR A 117 5.33 -2.96 -8.99
N GLU A 118 6.45 -3.55 -9.36
CA GLU A 118 6.87 -4.85 -8.86
C GLU A 118 7.33 -4.69 -7.39
N GLY A 119 6.79 -5.47 -6.46
CA GLY A 119 7.17 -5.40 -5.04
C GLY A 119 8.58 -5.95 -4.81
N GLN A 120 9.46 -5.18 -4.16
CA GLN A 120 10.86 -5.60 -3.94
C GLN A 120 11.16 -6.08 -2.52
N THR A 121 10.29 -5.80 -1.56
CA THR A 121 10.41 -6.23 -0.16
C THR A 121 9.35 -7.25 0.21
N VAL A 122 9.61 -8.03 1.25
CA VAL A 122 8.60 -8.90 1.87
C VAL A 122 7.52 -8.01 2.48
N PRO A 123 6.24 -8.14 2.11
CA PRO A 123 5.22 -7.30 2.69
C PRO A 123 5.01 -7.64 4.17
N ALA A 124 5.25 -6.67 5.05
CA ALA A 124 4.99 -6.85 6.49
C ALA A 124 3.49 -6.78 6.82
N CYS A 125 2.73 -6.00 6.05
CA CYS A 125 1.30 -5.79 6.25
C CYS A 125 0.59 -5.41 4.94
N PRO A 126 -0.71 -5.75 4.80
CA PRO A 126 -1.53 -5.17 3.75
C PRO A 126 -1.87 -3.72 4.13
N LEU A 127 -1.61 -2.79 3.21
CA LEU A 127 -1.93 -1.37 3.34
C LEU A 127 -2.76 -0.91 2.16
N VAL A 128 -3.79 -0.12 2.45
CA VAL A 128 -4.59 0.62 1.47
C VAL A 128 -4.64 2.06 1.96
N ILE A 129 -4.31 3.01 1.09
CA ILE A 129 -4.35 4.43 1.41
C ILE A 129 -5.28 5.09 0.41
N VAL A 130 -6.28 5.81 0.90
CA VAL A 130 -7.23 6.56 0.10
C VAL A 130 -7.20 7.99 0.60
N ASP A 131 -6.67 8.91 -0.20
CA ASP A 131 -6.45 10.29 0.18
C ASP A 131 -5.68 10.43 1.51
N ASP A 132 -6.37 10.90 2.56
CA ASP A 132 -5.83 11.12 3.90
C ASP A 132 -6.17 9.97 4.89
N SER A 133 -6.83 8.91 4.40
CA SER A 133 -7.18 7.71 5.17
C SER A 133 -6.24 6.55 4.85
N LEU A 134 -5.70 5.92 5.90
CA LEU A 134 -4.87 4.72 5.81
C LEU A 134 -5.58 3.55 6.50
N PHE A 135 -5.69 2.45 5.78
CA PHE A 135 -6.21 1.18 6.24
C PHE A 135 -5.07 0.18 6.29
N CYS A 136 -4.82 -0.39 7.47
CA CYS A 136 -3.77 -1.39 7.66
C CYS A 136 -4.30 -2.62 8.39
N GLY A 137 -4.00 -3.79 7.82
CA GLY A 137 -4.10 -5.07 8.51
C GLY A 137 -2.73 -5.50 9.00
N HIS A 138 -2.64 -6.67 9.62
CA HIS A 138 -1.35 -7.27 9.97
C HIS A 138 -1.31 -8.73 9.50
N TYR A 139 -0.22 -9.11 8.85
CA TYR A 139 0.09 -10.52 8.72
C TYR A 139 0.68 -11.00 10.04
N VAL A 140 -0.04 -11.91 10.70
CA VAL A 140 0.36 -12.45 11.99
C VAL A 140 0.48 -13.97 11.87
N HIS A 141 1.35 -14.57 12.66
CA HIS A 141 1.37 -16.02 12.85
C HIS A 141 0.15 -16.45 13.67
N SER A 142 -1.02 -16.42 13.03
CA SER A 142 -2.34 -16.72 13.60
C SER A 142 -3.12 -17.62 12.67
N GLN A 143 -4.12 -18.32 13.23
CA GLN A 143 -5.13 -19.03 12.44
C GLN A 143 -6.11 -18.08 11.75
N VAL A 144 -6.19 -16.82 12.18
CA VAL A 144 -7.04 -15.79 11.57
C VAL A 144 -6.24 -15.08 10.47
N LEU A 145 -6.65 -15.26 9.22
CA LEU A 145 -6.01 -14.62 8.07
C LEU A 145 -6.36 -13.13 7.99
N ALA A 146 -5.48 -12.34 7.37
CA ALA A 146 -5.66 -10.89 7.26
C ALA A 146 -7.05 -10.46 6.73
N PRO A 147 -7.70 -11.12 5.76
CA PRO A 147 -9.05 -10.73 5.32
C PRO A 147 -10.14 -10.84 6.40
N GLU A 148 -9.95 -11.66 7.41
CA GLU A 148 -10.89 -11.92 8.52
C GLU A 148 -10.42 -11.28 9.83
N GLY A 149 -9.14 -10.93 9.91
CA GLY A 149 -8.50 -10.37 11.08
C GLY A 149 -8.85 -8.91 11.37
N VAL A 150 -8.10 -8.33 12.30
CA VAL A 150 -8.29 -6.94 12.72
C VAL A 150 -7.62 -5.98 11.74
N TRP A 151 -8.37 -4.95 11.37
CA TRP A 151 -7.89 -3.82 10.56
C TRP A 151 -7.99 -2.53 11.36
N MET A 152 -7.08 -1.60 11.09
CA MET A 152 -7.12 -0.26 11.65
C MET A 152 -7.25 0.75 10.52
N GLU A 153 -8.18 1.69 10.69
CA GLU A 153 -8.33 2.88 9.88
C GLU A 153 -7.79 4.08 10.66
N MET A 154 -6.99 4.90 10.00
CA MET A 154 -6.38 6.09 10.56
C MET A 154 -6.46 7.26 9.58
N THR A 155 -6.85 8.44 10.06
CA THR A 155 -6.80 9.68 9.26
C THR A 155 -5.57 10.51 9.63
N ALA A 156 -4.78 10.92 8.63
CA ALA A 156 -3.54 11.67 8.82
C ALA A 156 -3.23 12.55 7.59
N PRO A 157 -2.32 13.54 7.69
CA PRO A 157 -1.87 14.31 6.52
C PRO A 157 -0.95 13.46 5.62
N VAL A 158 -1.53 12.53 4.85
CA VAL A 158 -0.81 11.54 4.05
C VAL A 158 0.16 12.21 3.07
N GLU A 159 -0.25 13.30 2.42
CA GLU A 159 0.62 14.03 1.48
C GLU A 159 1.93 14.47 2.12
N SER A 160 1.86 15.14 3.27
CA SER A 160 3.04 15.65 3.97
C SER A 160 3.94 14.51 4.45
N LEU A 161 3.35 13.43 4.96
CA LEU A 161 4.10 12.27 5.46
C LEU A 161 4.73 11.46 4.33
N LEU A 162 4.04 11.33 3.18
CA LEU A 162 4.56 10.65 2.01
C LEU A 162 5.72 11.44 1.39
N SER A 163 5.57 12.75 1.23
CA SER A 163 6.65 13.63 0.76
C SER A 163 7.89 13.53 1.64
N LEU A 164 7.70 13.49 2.97
CA LEU A 164 8.79 13.25 3.90
C LEU A 164 9.44 11.87 3.68
N ALA A 165 8.66 10.81 3.53
CA ALA A 165 9.17 9.45 3.31
C ALA A 165 9.99 9.35 2.02
N GLU A 166 9.52 9.96 0.93
CA GLU A 166 10.22 10.01 -0.35
C GLU A 166 11.52 10.81 -0.27
N SER A 167 11.50 11.96 0.41
CA SER A 167 12.70 12.79 0.60
C SER A 167 13.82 12.07 1.35
N ILE A 168 13.45 11.17 2.28
CA ILE A 168 14.40 10.34 3.03
C ILE A 168 14.99 9.26 2.12
N ALA A 169 14.15 8.54 1.38
CA ALA A 169 14.60 7.47 0.48
C ALA A 169 15.52 7.98 -0.65
N GLN A 170 15.18 9.11 -1.28
CA GLN A 170 16.01 9.72 -2.33
C GLN A 170 17.40 10.10 -1.83
N ARG A 171 17.52 10.49 -0.56
CA ARG A 171 18.79 10.90 0.05
C ARG A 171 19.60 9.71 0.55
N GLU A 172 18.97 8.65 1.05
CA GLU A 172 19.68 7.39 1.34
C GLU A 172 20.34 6.80 0.08
N LEU A 173 19.73 7.01 -1.10
CA LEU A 173 20.33 6.65 -2.39
C LEU A 173 21.46 7.61 -2.82
N ALA A 174 21.45 8.86 -2.36
CA ALA A 174 22.45 9.89 -2.70
C ALA A 174 23.65 9.90 -1.74
N GLU A 175 23.45 9.53 -0.48
CA GLU A 175 24.43 9.62 0.61
C GLU A 175 25.21 8.30 0.77
N ALA A 176 26.07 8.00 -0.22
CA ALA A 176 27.26 7.17 -0.01
C ALA A 176 28.48 8.01 0.47
N GLY A 177 28.27 9.29 0.80
CA GLY A 177 29.28 10.19 1.38
C GLY A 177 28.65 11.50 1.90
N GLU A 178 28.79 11.75 3.20
CA GLU A 178 28.52 12.98 3.98
C GLU A 178 27.07 13.47 4.20
N GLU A 179 26.60 13.46 5.47
CA GLU A 179 26.23 14.65 6.30
C GLU A 179 25.58 14.25 7.66
N HIS A 180 26.40 14.16 8.72
CA HIS A 180 25.94 13.76 10.06
C HIS A 180 24.93 14.74 10.70
N LEU A 181 24.93 16.02 10.30
CA LEU A 181 24.06 17.06 10.88
C LEU A 181 22.59 16.93 10.45
N LEU A 182 22.35 16.54 9.19
CA LEU A 182 21.01 16.33 8.67
C LEU A 182 20.35 15.06 9.23
N ILE A 183 21.14 14.03 9.52
CA ILE A 183 20.67 12.80 10.17
C ILE A 183 20.10 13.12 11.57
N GLU A 184 20.79 13.96 12.34
CA GLU A 184 20.33 14.34 13.68
C GLU A 184 19.05 15.21 13.62
N GLN A 185 18.96 16.18 12.71
CA GLN A 185 17.73 16.96 12.51
C GLN A 185 16.52 16.09 12.09
N ARG A 186 16.75 15.03 11.31
CA ARG A 186 15.69 14.06 10.95
C ARG A 186 15.26 13.20 12.12
N LYS A 187 16.22 12.71 12.91
CA LYS A 187 15.91 11.98 14.15
C LYS A 187 15.10 12.86 15.08
N GLU A 188 15.48 14.13 15.23
CA GLU A 188 14.72 15.12 16.00
C GLU A 188 13.29 15.26 15.46
N LEU A 189 13.11 15.48 14.15
CA LEU A 189 11.78 15.63 13.55
C LEU A 189 10.89 14.38 13.75
N ILE A 190 11.41 13.17 13.53
CA ILE A 190 10.69 11.91 13.74
C ILE A 190 10.44 11.67 15.25
N SER A 191 11.40 12.02 16.11
CA SER A 191 11.26 11.86 17.56
C SER A 191 10.24 12.83 18.16
N ALA A 192 10.06 14.00 17.54
CA ALA A 192 9.07 15.01 17.91
C ALA A 192 7.65 14.65 17.46
N MET A 193 7.50 13.72 16.49
CA MET A 193 6.18 13.22 16.10
C MET A 193 5.52 12.48 17.26
N PRO A 194 4.22 12.72 17.52
CA PRO A 194 3.40 11.87 18.37
C PRO A 194 3.46 10.40 17.92
N PRO A 195 3.31 9.42 18.83
CA PRO A 195 3.40 8.00 18.48
C PRO A 195 2.52 7.57 17.31
N GLN A 196 1.30 8.11 17.20
CA GLN A 196 0.35 7.80 16.14
C GLN A 196 0.81 8.32 14.77
N GLU A 197 1.32 9.56 14.72
CA GLU A 197 1.86 10.15 13.50
C GLU A 197 3.13 9.41 13.06
N ARG A 198 3.97 9.03 14.02
CA ARG A 198 5.16 8.22 13.76
C ARG A 198 4.78 6.85 13.18
N ALA A 199 3.74 6.19 13.71
CA ALA A 199 3.26 4.92 13.16
C ALA A 199 2.77 5.08 11.71
N MET A 200 1.96 6.12 11.43
CA MET A 200 1.51 6.47 10.08
C MET A 200 2.68 6.70 9.12
N PHE A 201 3.67 7.47 9.56
CA PHE A 201 4.88 7.70 8.82
C PHE A 201 5.62 6.39 8.49
N ARG A 202 5.74 5.45 9.45
CA ARG A 202 6.36 4.14 9.20
C ARG A 202 5.59 3.29 8.19
N TYR A 203 4.27 3.29 8.19
CA TYR A 203 3.49 2.59 7.16
C TYR A 203 3.71 3.20 5.76
N LEU A 204 3.82 4.53 5.66
CA LEU A 204 4.11 5.19 4.40
C LEU A 204 5.55 4.92 3.93
N GLN A 205 6.51 4.81 4.86
CA GLN A 205 7.87 4.37 4.55
C GLN A 205 7.89 2.93 4.04
N GLU A 206 7.16 2.01 4.67
CA GLU A 206 7.03 0.62 4.23
C GLU A 206 6.48 0.57 2.79
N TRP A 207 5.38 1.28 2.52
CA TRP A 207 4.83 1.38 1.16
C TRP A 207 5.84 1.94 0.16
N ASN A 208 6.59 2.98 0.54
CA ASN A 208 7.58 3.59 -0.32
C ASN A 208 8.77 2.65 -0.61
N ALA A 209 9.25 1.96 0.42
CA ALA A 209 10.37 1.01 0.32
C ALA A 209 10.00 -0.24 -0.50
N ALA A 210 8.73 -0.63 -0.54
CA ALA A 210 8.27 -1.77 -1.33
C ALA A 210 8.25 -1.52 -2.85
N LYS A 211 8.33 -0.26 -3.32
CA LYS A 211 8.31 0.09 -4.75
C LYS A 211 9.59 -0.38 -5.47
N GLY A 212 9.49 -1.45 -6.25
CA GLY A 212 10.52 -1.87 -7.21
C GLY A 212 10.30 -1.30 -8.61
N PRO A 213 10.76 -2.00 -9.67
CA PRO A 213 10.59 -1.57 -11.06
C PRO A 213 9.12 -1.35 -11.46
N VAL A 214 8.88 -0.36 -12.32
CA VAL A 214 7.55 -0.12 -12.90
C VAL A 214 7.22 -1.21 -13.91
N ILE A 215 6.05 -1.83 -13.76
CA ILE A 215 5.46 -2.77 -14.71
C ILE A 215 4.70 -1.96 -15.76
N ARG A 216 5.02 -2.16 -17.04
CA ARG A 216 4.37 -1.47 -18.16
C ARG A 216 3.35 -2.39 -18.85
N PRO A 217 2.24 -1.84 -19.38
CA PRO A 217 1.32 -2.56 -20.25
C PRO A 217 1.99 -3.13 -21.50
#